data_AF-A0A1W0E984-F1
#
_entry.id   AF-A0A1W0E984-F1
#
_cell.length_a   1.000
_cell.length_b   1.000
_cell.length_c   1.000
_cell.angle_alpha   90.00
_cell.angle_beta   90.00
_cell.angle_gamma   90.00
#
_symmetry.space_group_name_H-M   'P 1'
#
loop_
_entity.id
_entity.type
_entity.pdbx_description
1 polymer ?
#
loop_
_entity_poly.entity_id
_entity_poly.type
_entity_poly.pdbx_seq_one_letter_code
_entity_poly.pdbx_strand_id
1 'polypeptide(L)'
;MNLCYFFNLIFTVINDERSFEEKVGTNLFVLVYYDKCKHKCLELKKAIEYLSQKYYLIDVKKDADAAKKLNQMGVTAESQYPVMFVNANAQMDPYNSKEVEEKLSVVLKEKLISSPESE
;
A
#
# COMPACT_ATOMS: atom_id res chain seq x y z
N MET A 1 -32.35 -7.25 -22.96
CA MET A 1 -31.24 -6.27 -23.06
C MET A 1 -30.45 -6.36 -21.77
N ASN A 2 -29.23 -6.89 -21.84
CA ASN A 2 -28.36 -7.09 -20.68
C ASN A 2 -27.62 -5.77 -20.40
N LEU A 3 -27.93 -5.10 -19.29
CA LEU A 3 -27.15 -3.94 -18.83
C LEU A 3 -25.86 -4.45 -18.20
N CYS A 4 -24.77 -4.43 -18.97
CA CYS A 4 -23.42 -4.54 -18.44
C CYS A 4 -23.09 -3.27 -17.65
N TYR A 5 -23.43 -3.24 -16.36
CA TYR A 5 -22.85 -2.31 -15.41
C TYR A 5 -21.37 -2.65 -15.27
N PHE A 6 -20.52 -1.95 -16.03
CA PHE A 6 -19.09 -1.88 -15.72
C PHE A 6 -18.94 -1.23 -14.35
N PHE A 7 -18.63 -2.03 -13.33
CA PHE A 7 -18.17 -1.56 -12.04
C PHE A 7 -16.87 -0.78 -12.25
N ASN A 8 -16.96 0.54 -12.39
CA ASN A 8 -15.83 1.43 -12.18
C ASN A 8 -15.49 1.38 -10.68
N LEU A 9 -14.68 0.42 -10.25
CA LEU A 9 -14.05 0.44 -8.94
C LEU A 9 -13.06 1.61 -8.92
N ILE A 10 -13.52 2.75 -8.41
CA ILE A 10 -12.67 3.93 -8.22
C ILE A 10 -11.81 3.69 -6.96
N PHE A 11 -10.60 3.17 -7.18
CA PHE A 11 -9.59 3.07 -6.14
C PHE A 11 -9.05 4.47 -5.82
N THR A 12 -9.20 4.91 -4.58
CA THR A 12 -8.97 6.30 -4.18
C THR A 12 -7.93 6.39 -3.08
N VAL A 13 -6.82 7.10 -3.36
CA VAL A 13 -5.92 7.58 -2.31
C VAL A 13 -6.68 8.54 -1.42
N ILE A 14 -6.74 8.26 -0.12
CA ILE A 14 -7.32 9.18 0.84
C ILE A 14 -6.31 10.32 1.07
N ASN A 15 -6.72 11.53 0.72
CA ASN A 15 -6.00 12.76 1.03
C ASN A 15 -6.83 13.55 2.05
N ASP A 16 -6.51 13.41 3.33
CA ASP A 16 -7.13 14.16 4.42
C ASP A 16 -6.11 14.68 5.43
N GLU A 17 -6.59 15.53 6.33
CA GLU A 17 -5.81 16.24 7.35
C GLU A 17 -5.55 15.41 8.61
N ARG A 18 -5.94 14.12 8.64
CA ARG A 18 -5.67 13.27 9.80
C ARG A 18 -4.16 13.16 10.04
N SER A 19 -3.79 13.10 11.30
CA SER A 19 -2.42 12.86 11.72
C SER A 19 -1.92 11.49 11.24
N PHE A 20 -0.61 11.31 11.19
CA PHE A 20 0.00 10.03 10.84
C PHE A 20 -0.49 8.88 11.74
N GLU A 21 -0.58 9.13 13.05
CA GLU A 21 -1.02 8.12 14.02
C GLU A 21 -2.49 7.72 13.81
N GLU A 22 -3.36 8.67 13.50
CA GLU A 22 -4.76 8.39 13.16
C GLU A 22 -4.88 7.59 11.86
N LYS A 23 -4.06 7.89 10.85
CA LYS A 23 -4.03 7.14 9.58
C LYS A 23 -3.61 5.69 9.80
N VAL A 24 -2.53 5.48 10.57
CA VAL A 24 -2.02 4.14 10.92
C VAL A 24 -2.99 3.37 11.82
N GLY A 25 -3.71 4.06 12.71
CA GLY A 25 -4.73 3.47 13.58
C GLY A 25 -6.00 3.01 12.86
N THR A 26 -6.13 3.29 11.56
CA THR A 26 -7.24 2.75 10.75
C THR A 26 -7.00 1.28 10.36
N ASN A 27 -8.08 0.57 10.02
CA ASN A 27 -7.99 -0.77 9.41
C ASN A 27 -7.65 -0.72 7.90
N LEU A 28 -7.17 0.42 7.40
CA LEU A 28 -6.79 0.60 6.00
C LEU A 28 -5.29 0.41 5.81
N PHE A 29 -4.88 0.18 4.57
CA PHE A 29 -3.47 0.19 4.20
C PHE A 29 -2.92 1.63 4.28
N VAL A 30 -1.74 1.77 4.86
CA VAL A 30 -0.94 3.01 4.82
C VAL A 30 0.40 2.70 4.16
N LEU A 31 0.65 3.23 2.98
CA LEU A 31 1.91 3.09 2.28
C LEU A 31 2.76 4.36 2.49
N VAL A 32 3.88 4.22 3.20
CA VAL A 32 4.85 5.28 3.43
C VAL A 32 6.03 5.10 2.48
N TYR A 33 6.41 6.15 1.77
CA TYR A 33 7.46 6.11 0.75
C TYR A 33 8.42 7.29 0.86
N TYR A 34 9.60 7.15 0.29
CA TYR A 34 10.67 8.15 0.27
C TYR A 34 10.90 8.67 -1.16
N ASP A 35 10.68 9.97 -1.38
CA ASP A 35 10.84 10.67 -2.68
C ASP A 35 9.95 10.09 -3.81
N LYS A 36 10.10 10.53 -5.08
CA LYS A 36 9.31 10.05 -6.22
C LYS A 36 9.18 8.53 -6.20
N CYS A 37 7.93 8.06 -6.12
CA CYS A 37 7.49 6.67 -6.12
C CYS A 37 8.17 5.86 -7.26
N LYS A 38 9.32 5.23 -6.96
CA LYS A 38 10.07 4.38 -7.90
C LYS A 38 9.31 3.07 -8.16
N HIS A 39 9.82 2.23 -9.08
CA HIS A 39 9.20 0.96 -9.50
C HIS A 39 8.62 0.12 -8.35
N LYS A 40 9.41 -0.06 -7.27
CA LYS A 40 9.00 -0.78 -6.06
C LYS A 40 7.69 -0.23 -5.46
N CYS A 41 7.64 1.07 -5.17
CA CYS A 41 6.46 1.70 -4.58
C CYS A 41 5.23 1.61 -5.50
N LEU A 42 5.43 1.62 -6.83
CA LEU A 42 4.35 1.45 -7.81
C LEU A 42 3.73 0.05 -7.78
N GLU A 43 4.53 -1.00 -7.60
CA GLU A 43 4.02 -2.37 -7.50
C GLU A 43 3.14 -2.56 -6.26
N LEU A 44 3.61 -2.10 -5.10
CA LEU A 44 2.82 -2.14 -3.86
C LEU A 44 1.57 -1.27 -3.97
N LYS A 45 1.68 -0.08 -4.56
CA LYS A 45 0.52 0.78 -4.83
C LYS A 45 -0.54 0.03 -5.65
N LYS A 46 -0.16 -0.58 -6.78
CA LYS A 46 -1.09 -1.35 -7.62
C LYS A 46 -1.71 -2.54 -6.88
N ALA A 47 -0.92 -3.21 -6.04
CA ALA A 47 -1.40 -4.33 -5.25
C ALA A 47 -2.42 -3.89 -4.18
N ILE A 48 -2.16 -2.78 -3.49
CA ILE A 48 -3.10 -2.16 -2.54
C ILE A 48 -4.36 -1.68 -3.26
N GLU A 49 -4.22 -1.01 -4.41
CA GLU A 49 -5.35 -0.55 -5.22
C GLU A 49 -6.23 -1.73 -5.60
N TYR A 50 -5.69 -2.88 -6.04
CA TYR A 50 -6.52 -4.05 -6.32
C TYR A 50 -7.30 -4.55 -5.08
N LEU A 51 -6.67 -4.53 -3.91
CA LEU A 51 -7.24 -5.08 -2.67
C LEU A 51 -8.24 -4.18 -1.96
N SER A 52 -8.01 -2.87 -2.04
CA SER A 52 -8.72 -1.92 -1.23
C SER A 52 -9.19 -0.76 -2.08
N GLN A 53 -10.48 -0.46 -1.97
CA GLN A 53 -11.06 0.75 -2.55
C GLN A 53 -10.39 2.03 -2.04
N LYS A 54 -9.81 1.99 -0.83
CA LYS A 54 -9.21 3.16 -0.20
C LYS A 54 -7.95 2.83 0.60
N TYR A 55 -6.95 3.69 0.53
CA TYR A 55 -5.70 3.57 1.28
C TYR A 55 -5.04 4.93 1.45
N TYR A 56 -4.08 5.05 2.36
CA TYR A 56 -3.27 6.25 2.53
C TYR A 56 -1.91 6.08 1.85
N LEU A 57 -1.46 7.14 1.19
CA LEU A 57 -0.16 7.23 0.56
C LEU A 57 0.59 8.43 1.15
N ILE A 58 1.70 8.18 1.83
CA ILE A 58 2.39 9.20 2.65
C ILE A 58 3.83 9.38 2.14
N ASP A 59 4.13 10.60 1.68
CA ASP A 59 5.49 11.02 1.33
C ASP A 59 6.22 11.41 2.61
N VAL A 60 7.15 10.58 3.07
CA VAL A 60 7.84 10.81 4.35
C VAL A 60 8.67 12.09 4.35
N LYS A 61 9.04 12.63 3.17
CA LYS A 61 9.77 13.91 3.09
C LYS A 61 8.87 15.12 3.35
N LYS A 62 7.54 14.94 3.26
CA LYS A 62 6.55 15.99 3.44
C LYS A 62 5.73 15.85 4.73
N ASP A 63 5.82 14.70 5.38
CA ASP A 63 5.09 14.39 6.61
C ASP A 63 6.09 14.20 7.77
N ALA A 64 6.27 15.25 8.58
CA ALA A 64 7.23 15.28 9.67
C ALA A 64 6.91 14.27 10.78
N ASP A 65 5.63 13.99 11.02
CA ASP A 65 5.18 13.04 12.03
C ASP A 65 5.47 11.60 11.57
N ALA A 66 5.21 11.29 10.29
CA ALA A 66 5.61 10.03 9.69
C ALA A 66 7.12 9.82 9.77
N ALA A 67 7.91 10.84 9.41
CA ALA A 67 9.38 10.78 9.47
C ALA A 67 9.88 10.53 10.90
N LYS A 68 9.34 11.27 11.88
CA LYS A 68 9.69 11.10 13.30
C LYS A 68 9.36 9.69 13.78
N LYS A 69 8.17 9.18 13.46
CA LYS A 69 7.74 7.84 13.88
C LYS A 69 8.60 6.75 13.25
N LEU A 70 8.88 6.83 11.95
CA LEU A 70 9.71 5.84 11.26
C LEU A 70 11.16 5.85 11.75
N ASN A 71 11.72 7.02 12.05
CA ASN A 71 13.03 7.12 12.67
C ASN A 71 13.07 6.45 14.05
N GLN A 72 12.02 6.61 14.87
CA GLN A 72 11.89 5.92 16.17
C GLN A 72 11.82 4.39 16.02
N MET A 73 11.34 3.91 14.87
CA MET A 73 11.29 2.48 14.53
C MET A 73 12.58 1.97 13.86
N GLY A 74 13.60 2.82 13.71
CA GLY A 74 14.89 2.45 13.11
C GLY A 74 14.94 2.54 11.58
N VAL A 75 13.94 3.15 10.94
CA VAL A 75 13.91 3.40 9.49
C VAL A 75 14.48 4.78 9.21
N THR A 76 15.77 4.84 8.92
CA THR A 76 16.52 6.10 8.77
C THR A 76 17.15 6.26 7.38
N ALA A 77 17.29 5.17 6.63
CA ALA A 77 17.86 5.16 5.29
C ALA A 77 16.77 5.06 4.21
N GLU A 78 16.98 5.75 3.08
CA GLU A 78 16.05 5.73 1.94
C GLU A 78 15.78 4.31 1.39
N SER A 79 16.78 3.43 1.47
CA SER A 79 16.71 2.04 1.00
C SER A 79 15.77 1.15 1.83
N GLN A 80 15.39 1.59 3.03
CA GLN A 80 14.46 0.88 3.91
C GLN A 80 12.99 1.19 3.57
N TYR A 81 12.75 2.09 2.61
CA TYR A 81 11.43 2.38 2.08
C TYR A 81 11.15 1.54 0.82
N PRO A 82 9.87 1.25 0.51
CA PRO A 82 8.67 1.67 1.23
C PRO A 82 8.39 0.86 2.49
N VAL A 83 7.71 1.49 3.46
CA VAL A 83 7.16 0.85 4.65
C VAL A 83 5.64 0.84 4.54
N MET A 84 5.00 -0.27 4.90
CA MET A 84 3.54 -0.36 4.87
C MET A 84 2.98 -0.63 6.26
N PHE A 85 1.87 0.00 6.62
CA PHE A 85 1.11 -0.37 7.81
C PHE A 85 -0.15 -1.11 7.39
N VAL A 86 -0.42 -2.20 8.11
CA VAL A 86 -1.58 -3.06 7.96
C VAL A 86 -2.14 -3.29 9.35
N ASN A 87 -3.39 -2.89 9.61
CA ASN A 87 -4.00 -3.02 10.95
C ASN A 87 -3.10 -2.46 12.07
N ALA A 88 -2.55 -1.25 11.87
CA ALA A 88 -1.56 -0.61 12.74
C ALA A 88 -0.17 -1.30 12.89
N ASN A 89 0.04 -2.47 12.27
CA ASN A 89 1.32 -3.17 12.29
C ASN A 89 2.22 -2.68 11.14
N ALA A 90 3.44 -2.27 11.48
CA ALA A 90 4.42 -1.86 10.48
C ALA A 90 5.12 -3.07 9.84
N GLN A 91 5.10 -3.07 8.52
CA GLN A 91 5.75 -4.03 7.65
C GLN A 91 6.96 -3.32 7.03
N MET A 92 8.12 -3.49 7.66
CA MET A 92 9.37 -2.82 7.24
C MET A 92 9.92 -3.34 5.92
N ASP A 93 9.56 -4.57 5.57
CA ASP A 93 9.79 -5.14 4.25
C ASP A 93 8.46 -5.69 3.71
N PRO A 94 7.64 -4.84 3.09
CA PRO A 94 6.32 -5.26 2.59
C PRO A 94 6.39 -6.39 1.55
N TYR A 95 7.51 -6.57 0.85
CA TYR A 95 7.66 -7.59 -0.19
C TYR A 95 7.89 -8.98 0.39
N ASN A 96 8.51 -9.06 1.57
CA ASN A 96 8.82 -10.31 2.26
C ASN A 96 7.92 -10.55 3.48
N SER A 97 6.94 -9.68 3.72
CA SER A 97 6.01 -9.83 4.85
C SER A 97 4.95 -10.87 4.53
N LYS A 98 4.86 -11.91 5.37
CA LYS A 98 3.78 -12.91 5.31
C LYS A 98 2.40 -12.29 5.53
N GLU A 99 2.28 -11.27 6.37
CA GLU A 99 0.98 -10.60 6.59
C GLU A 99 0.54 -9.84 5.34
N VAL A 100 1.49 -9.21 4.66
CA VAL A 100 1.26 -8.58 3.37
C VAL A 100 0.94 -9.65 2.34
N GLU A 101 1.73 -10.71 2.24
CA GLU A 101 1.48 -11.84 1.35
C GLU A 101 0.12 -12.48 1.62
N GLU A 102 -0.31 -12.73 2.85
CA GLU A 102 -1.62 -13.30 3.17
C GLU A 102 -2.75 -12.39 2.68
N LYS A 103 -2.61 -11.07 2.85
CA LYS A 103 -3.56 -10.10 2.30
C LYS A 103 -3.45 -9.96 0.78
N LEU A 104 -2.27 -10.12 0.17
CA LEU A 104 -2.00 -10.03 -1.28
C LEU A 104 -2.22 -11.36 -2.04
N SER A 105 -2.17 -12.52 -1.38
CA SER A 105 -2.09 -13.84 -2.02
C SER A 105 -3.43 -14.27 -2.61
N VAL A 106 -4.53 -13.71 -2.10
CA VAL A 106 -5.85 -13.79 -2.73
C VAL A 106 -5.82 -13.15 -4.13
N VAL A 107 -4.98 -12.13 -4.36
CA VAL A 107 -4.87 -11.38 -5.62
C VAL A 107 -3.84 -11.96 -6.56
N LEU A 108 -2.67 -12.39 -6.04
CA LEU A 108 -1.59 -12.92 -6.86
C LEU A 108 -1.94 -14.31 -7.43
N LYS A 109 -2.73 -15.12 -6.72
CA LYS A 109 -3.23 -16.39 -7.24
C LYS A 109 -4.23 -16.22 -8.39
N GLU A 110 -5.07 -15.19 -8.36
CA GLU A 110 -6.00 -14.89 -9.46
C GLU A 110 -5.27 -14.43 -10.73
N LYS A 111 -4.14 -13.72 -10.62
CA LYS A 111 -3.30 -13.35 -11.79
C LYS A 111 -2.49 -14.49 -12.39
N LEU A 112 -2.06 -15.47 -11.59
CA LEU A 112 -1.38 -16.66 -12.11
C LEU A 112 -2.33 -17.65 -12.78
N ILE A 113 -3.63 -17.60 -12.45
CA ILE A 113 -4.66 -18.44 -13.09
C ILE A 113 -5.26 -17.75 -14.32
N SER A 114 -5.19 -16.41 -14.42
CA SER A 114 -5.75 -15.62 -15.53
C SER A 114 -4.73 -15.18 -16.59
N SER A 115 -3.47 -15.59 -16.48
CA SER A 115 -2.53 -15.54 -17.59
C SER A 115 -2.45 -16.93 -18.23
N PRO A 116 -3.39 -17.30 -19.14
CA PRO A 116 -3.06 -18.37 -20.07
C PRO A 116 -1.83 -17.88 -20.83
N GLU A 117 -0.80 -18.71 -20.87
CA GLU A 117 0.20 -18.66 -21.93
C GLU A 117 -0.59 -18.70 -23.24
N SER A 118 -0.82 -17.54 -23.84
CA SER A 118 -1.17 -17.45 -25.24
C SER A 118 0.11 -17.72 -26.01
N GLU A 119 0.23 -18.98 -26.44
CA GLU A 119 0.94 -19.52 -27.60
C GLU A 119 2.11 -18.72 -28.19
#